data_AF-E3MDC6-F1
#
_entry.id   AF-E3MDC6-F1
#
_cell.length_a   1.000
_cell.length_b   1.000
_cell.length_c   1.000
_cell.angle_alpha   90.00
_cell.angle_beta   90.00
_cell.angle_gamma   90.00
#
_symmetry.space_group_name_H-M   'P 1'
#
loop_
_entity.id
_entity.type
_entity.pdbx_description
1 polymer ?
#
loop_
_entity_poly.entity_id
_entity_poly.type
_entity_poly.pdbx_seq_one_letter_code
_entity_poly.pdbx_strand_id
1 'polypeptide(L)'
;MSTSGENNVSSTGNQARTLVEWIKETSVGFLSEEELKKEPVNVLRKTVDEAQGSFRGTVTTISLFTELSKVITVDPLGPEAFGECVHDLIIMHNPFSGPKIYVSVSIESPERNQPLGTCFGKLNAITGETISNCLENSGQDLELNTPNITIKLTYLVSP
;
A
#
# COMPACT_ATOMS: atom_id res chain seq x y z
N MET A 1 -25.63 -34.07 9.75
CA MET A 1 -24.23 -33.83 9.36
C MET A 1 -24.16 -32.42 8.84
N SER A 2 -23.70 -31.51 9.70
CA SER A 2 -23.60 -30.08 9.39
C SER A 2 -22.18 -29.81 8.92
N THR A 3 -22.02 -29.38 7.67
CA THR A 3 -20.76 -28.79 7.19
C THR A 3 -20.91 -27.28 7.27
N SER A 4 -20.42 -26.70 8.35
CA SER A 4 -20.17 -25.27 8.49
C SER A 4 -19.08 -24.90 7.47
N GLY A 5 -19.47 -24.16 6.43
CA GLY A 5 -18.54 -23.46 5.57
C GLY A 5 -17.89 -22.32 6.36
N GLU A 6 -16.60 -22.45 6.62
CA GLU A 6 -15.78 -21.34 7.11
C GLU A 6 -15.61 -20.35 5.95
N ASN A 7 -16.38 -19.26 6.02
CA ASN A 7 -16.16 -18.10 5.19
C ASN A 7 -14.85 -17.44 5.64
N ASN A 8 -13.80 -17.59 4.84
CA ASN A 8 -12.57 -16.81 4.95
C ASN A 8 -12.89 -15.34 4.62
N VAL A 9 -13.39 -14.62 5.63
CA VAL A 9 -13.54 -13.16 5.58
C VAL A 9 -12.13 -12.56 5.64
N SER A 10 -11.77 -11.80 4.61
CA SER A 10 -10.55 -11.02 4.49
C SER A 10 -10.24 -10.26 5.80
N SER A 11 -9.32 -10.78 6.61
CA SER A 11 -8.99 -10.18 7.91
C SER A 11 -8.11 -8.93 7.77
N THR A 12 -7.40 -8.79 6.66
CA THR A 12 -6.41 -7.73 6.41
C THR A 12 -7.04 -6.38 6.13
N GLY A 13 -8.08 -6.31 5.28
CA GLY A 13 -8.80 -5.04 5.04
C GLY A 13 -9.53 -4.49 6.28
N ASN A 14 -9.77 -5.35 7.27
CA ASN A 14 -10.36 -4.94 8.54
C ASN A 14 -9.31 -4.33 9.49
N GLN A 15 -8.05 -4.78 9.40
CA GLN A 15 -6.95 -4.28 10.23
C GLN A 15 -6.52 -2.87 9.82
N ALA A 16 -6.35 -2.60 8.52
CA ALA A 16 -6.06 -1.27 7.99
C ALA A 16 -7.07 -0.23 8.50
N ARG A 17 -8.36 -0.56 8.36
CA ARG A 17 -9.46 0.28 8.75
C ARG A 17 -9.49 0.53 10.26
N THR A 18 -9.26 -0.51 11.06
CA THR A 18 -9.26 -0.38 12.53
C THR A 18 -8.12 0.51 13.03
N LEU A 19 -6.91 0.37 12.47
CA LEU A 19 -5.76 1.18 12.87
C LEU A 19 -5.91 2.65 12.45
N VAL A 20 -6.34 2.90 11.22
CA VAL A 20 -6.59 4.27 10.74
C VAL A 20 -7.72 4.95 11.52
N GLU A 21 -8.81 4.23 11.82
CA GLU A 21 -9.90 4.76 12.65
C GLU A 21 -9.39 5.12 14.06
N TRP A 22 -8.58 4.25 14.68
CA TRP A 22 -7.97 4.52 15.97
C TRP A 22 -7.06 5.77 15.94
N ILE A 23 -6.18 5.90 14.94
CA ILE A 23 -5.31 7.09 14.78
C ILE A 23 -6.16 8.36 14.64
N LYS A 24 -7.26 8.29 13.86
CA LYS A 24 -8.16 9.43 13.68
C LYS A 24 -8.83 9.85 14.99
N GLU A 25 -9.26 8.89 15.81
CA GLU A 25 -9.88 9.14 17.11
C GLU A 25 -8.88 9.79 18.10
N THR A 26 -7.64 9.31 18.14
CA THR A 26 -6.60 9.86 19.04
C THR A 26 -6.04 11.20 18.56
N SER A 27 -6.18 11.51 17.26
CA SER A 27 -5.76 12.77 16.65
C SER A 27 -6.78 13.92 16.80
N VAL A 28 -7.96 13.66 17.39
CA VAL A 28 -8.98 14.69 17.62
C VAL A 28 -8.41 15.81 18.51
N GLY A 29 -8.51 17.05 18.04
CA GLY A 29 -7.94 18.23 18.71
C GLY A 29 -6.52 18.57 18.30
N PHE A 30 -5.82 17.68 17.59
CA PHE A 30 -4.50 17.94 16.99
C PHE A 30 -4.59 18.16 15.48
N LEU A 31 -5.47 17.40 14.80
CA LEU A 31 -5.76 17.56 13.38
C LEU A 31 -7.11 18.26 13.18
N SER A 32 -7.25 18.98 12.07
CA SER A 32 -8.53 19.60 11.70
C SER A 32 -9.55 18.53 11.31
N GLU A 33 -10.85 18.82 11.45
CA GLU A 33 -11.90 17.91 11.00
C GLU A 33 -11.79 17.57 9.51
N GLU A 34 -11.36 18.53 8.68
CA GLU A 34 -11.15 18.32 7.25
C GLU A 34 -10.07 17.26 7.01
N GLU A 35 -9.00 17.29 7.80
CA GLU A 35 -7.91 16.32 7.70
C GLU A 35 -8.34 14.93 8.16
N LEU A 36 -9.08 14.84 9.26
CA LEU A 36 -9.61 13.57 9.78
C LEU A 36 -10.59 12.89 8.81
N LYS A 37 -11.25 13.67 7.94
CA LYS A 37 -12.16 13.17 6.90
C LYS A 37 -11.44 12.67 5.65
N LYS A 38 -10.14 12.96 5.46
CA LYS A 38 -9.39 12.49 4.29
C LYS A 38 -9.17 10.98 4.33
N GLU A 39 -9.06 10.39 3.14
CA GLU A 39 -8.49 9.05 2.99
C GLU A 39 -7.02 9.06 3.44
N PRO A 40 -6.55 8.03 4.16
CA PRO A 40 -5.15 7.94 4.60
C PRO A 40 -4.18 7.95 3.43
N VAL A 41 -4.51 7.20 2.37
CA VAL A 41 -3.79 7.14 1.11
C VAL A 41 -4.79 7.39 -0.02
N ASN A 42 -4.82 8.62 -0.52
CA ASN A 42 -5.73 9.03 -1.59
C ASN A 42 -5.08 8.80 -2.96
N VAL A 43 -5.62 7.91 -3.79
CA VAL A 43 -5.10 7.65 -5.14
C VAL A 43 -5.62 8.73 -6.10
N LEU A 44 -4.74 9.65 -6.50
CA LEU A 44 -5.07 10.75 -7.41
C LEU A 44 -5.05 10.32 -8.88
N ARG A 45 -4.11 9.44 -9.25
CA ARG A 45 -3.95 8.97 -10.63
C ARG A 45 -3.37 7.57 -10.67
N LYS A 46 -3.88 6.75 -11.58
CA LYS A 46 -3.36 5.42 -11.90
C LYS A 46 -2.83 5.40 -13.33
N THR A 47 -1.66 4.81 -13.54
CA THR A 47 -1.17 4.40 -14.86
C THR A 47 -0.84 2.93 -14.87
N VAL A 48 -1.00 2.30 -16.03
CA VAL A 48 -0.73 0.88 -16.25
C VAL A 48 0.24 0.77 -17.42
N ASP A 49 1.30 0.01 -17.23
CA ASP A 49 2.28 -0.31 -18.24
C ASP A 49 2.41 -1.83 -18.34
N GLU A 50 2.05 -2.38 -19.50
CA GLU A 50 2.15 -3.82 -19.77
C GLU A 50 3.47 -4.09 -20.49
N ALA A 51 4.21 -5.06 -19.97
CA ALA A 51 5.45 -5.47 -20.63
C ALA A 51 5.18 -5.99 -22.04
N GLN A 52 6.13 -5.74 -22.94
CA GLN A 52 6.05 -6.15 -24.35
C GLN A 52 7.04 -7.28 -24.64
N GLY A 53 6.99 -7.84 -25.84
CA GLY A 53 7.90 -8.92 -26.27
C GLY A 53 7.70 -10.20 -25.45
N SER A 54 8.81 -10.80 -25.00
CA SER A 54 8.80 -12.09 -24.29
C SER A 54 8.10 -12.07 -22.92
N PHE A 55 7.87 -10.88 -22.35
CA PHE A 55 7.18 -10.71 -21.06
C PHE A 55 5.71 -10.26 -21.23
N ARG A 56 5.21 -10.22 -22.47
CA ARG A 56 3.84 -9.82 -22.75
C ARG A 56 2.86 -10.76 -22.06
N GLY A 57 1.94 -10.17 -21.29
CA GLY A 57 0.93 -10.89 -20.52
C GLY A 57 1.46 -11.57 -19.26
N THR A 58 2.75 -11.44 -18.93
CA THR A 58 3.32 -12.00 -17.69
C THR A 58 3.78 -10.93 -16.71
N VAL A 59 4.07 -9.71 -17.18
CA VAL A 59 4.47 -8.58 -16.33
C VAL A 59 3.60 -7.35 -16.61
N THR A 60 3.06 -6.77 -15.54
CA THR A 60 2.30 -5.53 -15.58
C THR A 60 2.73 -4.63 -14.42
N THR A 61 3.06 -3.38 -14.73
CA THR A 61 3.41 -2.35 -13.75
C THR A 61 2.25 -1.39 -13.59
N ILE A 62 1.82 -1.15 -12.35
CA ILE A 62 0.82 -0.17 -12.00
C ILE A 62 1.50 0.92 -11.19
N SER A 63 1.40 2.17 -11.63
CA SER A 63 1.88 3.32 -10.85
C SER A 63 0.69 4.11 -10.32
N LEU A 64 0.65 4.28 -9.00
CA LEU A 64 -0.38 5.04 -8.29
C LEU A 64 0.27 6.31 -7.77
N PHE A 65 -0.10 7.45 -8.34
CA PHE A 65 0.24 8.74 -7.78
C PHE A 65 -0.76 9.05 -6.67
N THR A 66 -0.27 9.22 -5.46
CA THR A 66 -1.11 9.35 -4.26
C THR A 66 -0.80 10.61 -3.48
N GLU A 67 -1.77 11.02 -2.67
CA GLU A 67 -1.63 12.02 -1.62
C GLU A 67 -1.84 11.32 -0.28
N LEU A 68 -0.94 11.58 0.68
CA LEU A 68 -1.01 11.06 2.03
C LEU A 68 -1.64 12.12 2.95
N SER A 69 -2.53 11.68 3.84
CA SER A 69 -3.03 12.56 4.88
C SER A 69 -2.09 12.61 6.09
N LYS A 70 -2.34 13.54 7.01
CA LYS A 70 -1.53 13.73 8.21
C LYS A 70 -1.62 12.57 9.21
N VAL A 71 -2.65 11.74 9.11
CA VAL A 71 -2.74 10.50 9.91
C VAL A 71 -1.63 9.52 9.55
N ILE A 72 -1.09 9.61 8.33
CA ILE A 72 0.01 8.78 7.84
C ILE A 72 1.37 9.46 8.07
N THR A 73 1.44 10.77 7.86
CA THR A 73 2.72 11.48 7.80
C THR A 73 3.20 12.06 9.12
N VAL A 74 2.35 12.11 10.15
CA VAL A 74 2.68 12.73 11.45
C VAL A 74 2.50 11.78 12.63
N ASP A 75 1.57 10.82 12.55
CA ASP A 75 1.35 9.88 13.64
C ASP A 75 2.51 8.87 13.75
N PRO A 76 2.96 8.52 14.96
CA PRO A 76 4.00 7.49 15.14
C PRO A 76 3.64 6.12 14.56
N LEU A 77 2.35 5.77 14.46
CA LEU A 77 1.86 4.53 13.82
C LEU A 77 1.47 4.74 12.35
N GLY A 78 1.79 5.91 11.80
CA GLY A 78 1.55 6.25 10.41
C GLY A 78 2.19 5.27 9.42
N PRO A 79 3.44 4.81 9.60
CA PRO A 79 4.07 3.81 8.74
C PRO A 79 3.34 2.47 8.69
N GLU A 80 2.83 1.99 9.82
CA GLU A 80 2.06 0.74 9.93
C GLU A 80 0.70 0.88 9.24
N ALA A 81 -0.01 1.98 9.52
CA ALA A 81 -1.28 2.30 8.86
C ALA A 81 -1.10 2.43 7.33
N PHE A 82 -0.01 3.07 6.91
CA PHE A 82 0.36 3.18 5.50
C PHE A 82 0.61 1.80 4.88
N GLY A 83 1.36 0.94 5.57
CA GLY A 83 1.66 -0.41 5.11
C GLY A 83 0.39 -1.20 4.82
N GLU A 84 -0.59 -1.16 5.73
CA GLU A 84 -1.89 -1.80 5.55
C GLU A 84 -2.68 -1.20 4.37
N CYS A 85 -2.70 0.13 4.21
CA CYS A 85 -3.33 0.77 3.05
C CYS A 85 -2.68 0.34 1.72
N VAL A 86 -1.35 0.26 1.66
CA VAL A 86 -0.62 -0.20 0.46
C VAL A 86 -0.91 -1.67 0.18
N HIS A 87 -1.00 -2.51 1.21
CA HIS A 87 -1.40 -3.90 1.05
C HIS A 87 -2.79 -4.03 0.40
N ASP A 88 -3.77 -3.23 0.84
CA ASP A 88 -5.09 -3.21 0.20
C ASP A 88 -5.02 -2.77 -1.27
N LEU A 89 -4.19 -1.77 -1.60
CA LEU A 89 -3.95 -1.35 -2.99
C LEU A 89 -3.29 -2.45 -3.83
N ILE A 90 -2.37 -3.23 -3.26
CA ILE A 90 -1.73 -4.37 -3.92
C ILE A 90 -2.77 -5.41 -4.34
N ILE A 91 -3.71 -5.74 -3.45
CA ILE A 91 -4.76 -6.71 -3.75
C ILE A 91 -5.76 -6.13 -4.76
N MET A 92 -6.21 -4.89 -4.55
CA MET A 92 -7.21 -4.21 -5.38
C MET A 92 -6.75 -4.02 -6.84
N HIS A 93 -5.46 -3.85 -7.07
CA HIS A 93 -4.92 -3.54 -8.39
C HIS A 93 -4.23 -4.72 -9.08
N ASN A 94 -4.14 -5.89 -8.46
CA ASN A 94 -3.58 -7.08 -9.10
C ASN A 94 -4.36 -7.43 -10.40
N PRO A 95 -3.72 -7.40 -11.58
CA PRO A 95 -4.39 -7.70 -12.85
C PRO A 95 -4.48 -9.20 -13.16
N PHE A 96 -3.81 -10.05 -12.37
CA PHE A 96 -3.66 -11.46 -12.66
C PHE A 96 -4.51 -12.35 -11.76
N SER A 97 -4.94 -13.48 -12.32
CA SER A 97 -5.58 -14.57 -11.59
C SER A 97 -4.64 -15.77 -11.62
N GLY A 98 -4.19 -16.25 -10.46
CA GLY A 98 -3.33 -17.43 -10.40
C GLY A 98 -2.62 -17.61 -9.05
N PRO A 99 -2.12 -18.82 -8.76
CA PRO A 99 -1.50 -19.13 -7.47
C PRO A 99 -0.04 -18.65 -7.34
N LYS A 100 0.61 -18.26 -8.44
CA LYS A 100 2.04 -17.88 -8.49
C LYS A 100 2.23 -16.46 -9.01
N ILE A 101 1.71 -15.51 -8.24
CA ILE A 101 1.89 -14.09 -8.50
C ILE A 101 2.95 -13.56 -7.55
N TYR A 102 3.92 -12.85 -8.09
CA TYR A 102 4.90 -12.07 -7.35
C TYR A 102 4.60 -10.59 -7.56
N VAL A 103 4.90 -9.79 -6.54
CA VAL A 103 4.77 -8.33 -6.61
C VAL A 103 6.06 -7.70 -6.10
N SER A 104 6.56 -6.72 -6.86
CA SER A 104 7.52 -5.74 -6.36
C SER A 104 6.77 -4.45 -6.07
N VAL A 105 7.05 -3.87 -4.90
CA VAL A 105 6.51 -2.58 -4.46
C VAL A 105 7.68 -1.62 -4.36
N SER A 106 7.53 -0.44 -4.93
CA SER A 106 8.44 0.68 -4.73
C SER A 106 7.65 1.93 -4.37
N ILE A 107 8.09 2.62 -3.31
CA ILE A 107 7.47 3.84 -2.80
C ILE A 107 8.45 4.97 -3.08
N GLU A 108 8.07 5.91 -3.94
CA GLU A 108 8.95 6.97 -4.41
C GLU A 108 8.35 8.33 -4.05
N SER A 109 9.19 9.27 -3.60
CA SER A 109 8.81 10.67 -3.42
C SER A 109 9.67 11.55 -4.32
N PRO A 110 9.11 12.59 -4.97
CA PRO A 110 9.90 13.56 -5.73
C PRO A 110 10.88 14.35 -4.85
N GLU A 111 10.70 14.35 -3.52
CA GLU A 111 11.59 15.02 -2.56
C GLU A 111 12.83 14.20 -2.19
N ARG A 112 12.88 12.91 -2.59
CA ARG A 112 13.96 12.00 -2.25
C ARG A 112 14.64 11.47 -3.51
N ASN A 113 15.96 11.32 -3.44
CA ASN A 113 16.76 10.77 -4.54
C ASN A 113 16.75 9.22 -4.58
N GLN A 114 16.24 8.59 -3.53
CA GLN A 114 16.09 7.15 -3.39
C GLN A 114 14.64 6.82 -3.01
N PRO A 115 14.14 5.63 -3.36
CA PRO A 115 12.84 5.18 -2.89
C PRO A 115 12.75 5.24 -1.36
N LEU A 116 11.59 5.64 -0.85
CA LEU A 116 11.24 5.59 0.57
C LEU A 116 11.14 4.15 1.08
N GLY A 117 10.93 3.19 0.20
CA GLY A 117 10.89 1.77 0.55
C GLY A 117 10.72 0.91 -0.68
N THR A 118 11.30 -0.30 -0.64
CA THR A 118 11.12 -1.31 -1.68
C THR A 118 10.99 -2.69 -1.07
N CYS A 119 10.03 -3.48 -1.56
CA CYS A 119 9.90 -4.88 -1.20
C CYS A 119 9.58 -5.75 -2.42
N PHE A 120 9.88 -7.04 -2.32
CA PHE A 120 9.53 -8.02 -3.34
C PHE A 120 9.18 -9.35 -2.69
N GLY A 121 8.14 -10.01 -3.18
CA GLY A 121 7.73 -11.31 -2.66
C GLY A 121 6.56 -11.91 -3.41
N LYS A 122 6.13 -13.09 -2.96
CA LYS A 122 4.87 -13.67 -3.42
C LYS A 122 3.72 -12.80 -2.96
N LEU A 123 2.72 -12.57 -3.81
CA LEU A 123 1.58 -11.70 -3.54
C LEU A 123 0.91 -12.04 -2.20
N ASN A 124 0.72 -13.32 -1.92
CA ASN A 124 0.07 -13.80 -0.70
C ASN A 124 0.96 -13.77 0.56
N ALA A 125 2.23 -13.40 0.42
CA ALA A 125 3.18 -13.28 1.52
C ALA A 125 3.53 -11.82 1.82
N ILE A 126 3.15 -10.87 0.97
CA ILE A 126 3.29 -9.44 1.24
C ILE A 126 2.13 -9.01 2.14
N THR A 127 2.44 -8.52 3.32
CA THR A 127 1.50 -7.98 4.32
C THR A 127 1.72 -6.48 4.51
N GLY A 128 0.84 -5.78 5.24
CA GLY A 128 1.09 -4.38 5.59
C GLY A 128 2.37 -4.21 6.42
N GLU A 129 2.63 -5.13 7.36
CA GLU A 129 3.91 -5.21 8.10
C GLU A 129 5.13 -5.37 7.17
N THR A 130 5.01 -6.14 6.08
CA THR A 130 6.09 -6.24 5.10
C THR A 130 6.41 -4.87 4.49
N ILE A 131 5.37 -4.08 4.19
CA ILE A 131 5.53 -2.73 3.63
C ILE A 131 6.13 -1.76 4.66
N SER A 132 5.61 -1.75 5.89
CA SER A 132 6.11 -0.86 6.95
C SER A 132 7.57 -1.15 7.28
N ASN A 133 7.94 -2.43 7.38
CA ASN A 133 9.34 -2.84 7.60
C ASN A 133 10.25 -2.39 6.45
N CYS A 134 9.74 -2.31 5.21
CA CYS A 134 10.55 -1.85 4.09
C CYS A 134 10.74 -0.33 4.06
N LEU A 135 9.80 0.44 4.63
CA LEU A 135 10.02 1.85 4.93
C LEU A 135 11.07 2.02 6.02
N GLU A 136 10.92 1.33 7.16
CA GLU A 136 11.85 1.40 8.28
C GLU A 136 13.29 1.05 7.87
N ASN A 137 13.47 -0.05 7.14
CA ASN A 137 14.79 -0.52 6.68
C ASN A 137 15.46 0.43 5.69
N SER A 138 14.71 1.32 5.02
CA SER A 138 15.29 2.34 4.14
C SER A 138 15.95 3.49 4.91
N GLY A 139 15.61 3.65 6.19
CA GLY A 139 15.98 4.81 7.00
C GLY A 139 15.35 6.13 6.55
N GLN A 140 14.33 6.07 5.69
CA GLN A 140 13.52 7.22 5.25
C GLN A 140 12.17 7.23 6.00
N ASP A 141 11.62 8.43 6.18
CA ASP A 141 10.32 8.66 6.79
C ASP A 141 9.27 9.08 5.75
N LEU A 142 8.00 9.10 6.19
CA LEU A 142 6.88 9.66 5.44
C LEU A 142 6.64 11.15 5.75
N GLU A 143 7.58 11.80 6.46
CA GLU A 143 7.53 13.24 6.75
C GLU A 143 8.00 14.04 5.52
N LEU A 144 7.06 14.32 4.62
CA LEU A 144 7.29 15.04 3.36
C LEU A 144 6.71 16.46 3.42
N ASN A 145 7.37 17.43 2.77
CA ASN A 145 6.83 18.80 2.70
C ASN A 145 5.55 18.86 1.86
N THR A 146 5.55 18.08 0.78
CA THR A 146 4.44 17.79 -0.11
C THR A 146 4.15 16.30 0.04
N PRO A 147 3.02 15.91 0.65
CA PRO A 147 2.75 14.52 1.00
C PRO A 147 2.30 13.69 -0.21
N ASN A 148 2.94 13.88 -1.37
CA ASN A 148 2.68 13.13 -2.58
C ASN A 148 3.77 12.10 -2.82
N ILE A 149 3.35 10.88 -3.09
CA ILE A 149 4.24 9.77 -3.43
C ILE A 149 3.74 9.05 -4.68
N THR A 150 4.61 8.26 -5.28
CA THR A 150 4.23 7.26 -6.28
C THR A 150 4.46 5.87 -5.70
N ILE A 151 3.40 5.07 -5.64
CA ILE A 151 3.47 3.65 -5.31
C ILE A 151 3.50 2.88 -6.64
N LYS A 152 4.62 2.23 -6.94
CA LYS A 152 4.77 1.35 -8.12
C LYS A 152 4.60 -0.09 -7.69
N LEU A 153 3.63 -0.77 -8.31
CA LEU A 153 3.29 -2.16 -8.11
C LEU A 153 3.60 -2.93 -9.39
N THR A 154 4.70 -3.67 -9.40
CA THR A 154 5.08 -4.50 -10.55
C THR A 154 4.69 -5.94 -10.27
N TYR A 155 3.66 -6.41 -10.97
CA TYR A 155 3.18 -7.77 -10.85
C TYR A 155 3.85 -8.66 -11.89
N LEU A 156 4.25 -9.85 -11.45
CA LEU A 156 4.78 -10.91 -12.29
C LEU A 156 3.95 -12.17 -12.04
N VAL A 157 3.32 -12.70 -13.09
CA VAL A 157 2.76 -14.04 -13.06
C VAL A 157 3.78 -15.01 -13.64
N SER A 158 4.18 -15.99 -12.84
CA SER A 158 4.99 -17.10 -13.34
C SER A 158 4.08 -18.03 -14.16
N PRO A 159 4.49 -18.40 -15.38
CA PRO A 159 3.90 -19.54 -16.10
C PRO A 159 3.92 -20.83 -15.27
#